data_AF-A0A4Y8L7Y4-F1
#
_entry.id   AF-A0A4Y8L7Y4-F1
#
_cell.length_a   1.000
_cell.length_b   1.000
_cell.length_c   1.000
_cell.angle_alpha   90.00
_cell.angle_beta   90.00
_cell.angle_gamma   90.00
#
_symmetry.space_group_name_H-M   'P 1'
#
loop_
_entity.id
_entity.type
_entity.pdbx_description
1 polymer ?
#
loop_
_entity_poly.entity_id
_entity_poly.type
_entity_poly.pdbx_seq_one_letter_code
_entity_poly.pdbx_strand_id
1 'polypeptide(L)'
;MKKSFLLLFSSVLLFSCNNKQADKQESVGGDSLTTVVDDHNARTSLDVAGVYKGVLPTASAGGMEVIINLTDSTYSKEFKYLGEKNPKAYASKGVFSWSADGSTITLSGEDAPNQYFVEEGALRQLDIEGKKIEGSLADQYVLKKE
;
A
#
# COMPACT_ATOMS: atom_id res chain seq x y z
N MET A 1 16.85 -44.68 24.09
CA MET A 1 16.01 -45.90 24.05
C MET A 1 14.67 -45.50 23.40
N LYS A 2 14.59 -45.45 22.07
CA LYS A 2 13.87 -46.43 21.22
C LYS A 2 12.62 -47.01 21.88
N LYS A 3 11.41 -46.56 21.49
CA LYS A 3 10.30 -47.44 21.06
C LYS A 3 9.43 -46.72 20.03
N SER A 4 9.64 -47.14 18.79
CA SER A 4 8.78 -46.88 17.64
C SER A 4 7.43 -47.57 17.87
N PHE A 5 6.31 -46.94 17.48
CA PHE A 5 5.08 -47.65 17.22
C PHE A 5 4.67 -47.38 15.77
N LEU A 6 5.04 -48.33 14.94
CA LEU A 6 4.64 -48.52 13.56
C LEU A 6 3.24 -49.14 13.56
N LEU A 7 2.24 -48.50 12.96
CA LEU A 7 0.99 -49.15 12.58
C LEU A 7 0.62 -48.75 11.16
N LEU A 8 1.00 -49.63 10.25
CA LEU A 8 0.58 -49.70 8.85
C LEU A 8 -0.73 -50.49 8.82
N PHE A 9 -1.81 -49.93 8.29
CA PHE A 9 -2.84 -50.75 7.65
C PHE A 9 -3.38 -50.03 6.41
N SER A 10 -3.13 -50.69 5.29
CA SER A 10 -3.54 -50.34 3.93
C SER A 10 -5.03 -50.64 3.74
N SER A 11 -5.75 -49.75 3.07
CA SER A 11 -6.70 -50.17 2.04
C SER A 11 -6.99 -49.05 1.05
N VAL A 12 -6.53 -49.35 -0.16
CA VAL A 12 -6.82 -48.73 -1.44
C VAL A 12 -8.30 -48.88 -1.78
N LEU A 13 -8.95 -47.80 -2.25
CA LEU A 13 -10.10 -47.90 -3.15
C LEU A 13 -9.81 -47.06 -4.39
N LEU A 14 -9.55 -47.77 -5.50
CA LEU A 14 -9.44 -47.25 -6.85
C LEU A 14 -10.87 -47.03 -7.38
N PHE A 15 -11.28 -45.78 -7.55
CA PHE A 15 -12.40 -45.47 -8.45
C PHE A 15 -11.86 -45.34 -9.88
N SER A 16 -12.13 -46.38 -10.65
CA SER A 16 -11.98 -46.47 -12.09
C SER A 16 -13.20 -45.82 -12.75
N CYS A 17 -12.99 -44.87 -13.65
CA CYS A 17 -13.75 -44.80 -14.89
C CYS A 17 -12.93 -44.11 -15.97
N ASN A 18 -12.62 -44.91 -16.97
CA ASN A 18 -11.82 -44.64 -18.15
C ASN A 18 -12.77 -44.22 -19.28
N ASN A 19 -12.57 -43.05 -19.88
CA ASN A 19 -13.07 -42.76 -21.23
C ASN A 19 -11.83 -42.55 -22.12
N LYS A 20 -11.56 -43.51 -23.01
CA LYS A 20 -10.52 -43.41 -24.04
C LYS A 20 -11.18 -43.21 -25.39
N GLN A 21 -10.73 -42.19 -26.13
CA GLN A 21 -9.92 -42.31 -27.36
C GLN A 21 -9.68 -40.88 -27.88
N ALA A 22 -8.42 -40.39 -27.85
CA ALA A 22 -7.37 -40.54 -28.87
C ALA A 22 -7.47 -39.40 -29.90
N ASP A 23 -6.45 -38.68 -30.35
CA ASP A 23 -4.99 -38.62 -30.17
C ASP A 23 -4.56 -37.36 -30.96
N LYS A 24 -3.61 -36.54 -30.46
CA LYS A 24 -2.42 -36.06 -31.20
C LYS A 24 -1.67 -34.90 -30.53
N GLN A 25 -0.35 -35.09 -30.55
CA GLN A 25 0.77 -34.26 -30.08
C GLN A 25 0.84 -32.81 -30.62
N GLU A 26 1.27 -31.93 -29.70
CA GLU A 26 2.44 -31.01 -29.79
C GLU A 26 2.62 -30.12 -31.04
N SER A 27 2.45 -28.80 -30.87
CA SER A 27 3.43 -27.75 -31.24
C SER A 27 2.82 -26.33 -31.21
N VAL A 28 3.44 -25.45 -30.40
CA VAL A 28 3.65 -23.99 -30.56
C VAL A 28 2.44 -23.03 -30.65
N GLY A 29 2.47 -22.03 -29.75
CA GLY A 29 1.64 -20.81 -29.76
C GLY A 29 0.78 -20.74 -28.50
N GLY A 30 1.23 -20.17 -27.40
CA GLY A 30 1.51 -18.74 -27.33
C GLY A 30 0.22 -17.91 -27.31
N ASP A 31 -0.79 -18.33 -26.54
CA ASP A 31 -1.91 -17.48 -26.16
C ASP A 31 -2.16 -17.67 -24.66
N SER A 32 -1.23 -17.13 -23.87
CA SER A 32 -1.58 -16.72 -22.51
C SER A 32 -2.69 -15.70 -22.69
N LEU A 33 -3.93 -16.12 -22.39
CA LEU A 33 -5.01 -15.27 -21.96
C LEU A 33 -4.45 -14.38 -20.84
N THR A 34 -3.84 -13.28 -21.24
CA THR A 34 -3.54 -12.17 -20.36
C THR A 34 -4.92 -11.62 -20.09
N THR A 35 -5.52 -12.05 -18.98
CA THR A 35 -6.48 -11.22 -18.29
C THR A 35 -5.75 -9.91 -18.02
N VAL A 36 -5.86 -8.97 -18.95
CA VAL A 36 -5.55 -7.57 -18.71
C VAL A 36 -6.59 -7.18 -17.67
N VAL A 37 -6.21 -7.35 -16.41
CA VAL A 37 -6.99 -6.78 -15.32
C VAL A 37 -6.91 -5.29 -15.59
N ASP A 38 -8.08 -4.71 -15.88
CA ASP A 38 -8.27 -3.29 -16.00
C ASP A 38 -8.11 -2.68 -14.61
N ASP A 39 -6.86 -2.62 -14.14
CA ASP A 39 -6.49 -2.17 -12.79
C ASP A 39 -6.44 -0.64 -12.78
N HIS A 40 -7.63 -0.03 -12.85
CA HIS A 40 -7.83 1.38 -12.56
C HIS A 40 -7.69 1.62 -11.05
N ASN A 41 -6.49 2.00 -10.60
CA ASN A 41 -6.22 2.40 -9.23
C ASN A 41 -5.50 3.76 -9.19
N ALA A 42 -5.25 4.29 -7.99
CA ALA A 42 -4.62 5.60 -7.85
C ALA A 42 -3.25 5.66 -8.53
N ARG A 43 -2.43 4.61 -8.40
CA ARG A 43 -1.11 4.52 -9.03
C ARG A 43 -1.14 4.61 -10.56
N THR A 44 -2.13 4.01 -11.20
CA THR A 44 -2.21 3.95 -12.67
C THR A 44 -3.09 5.04 -13.28
N SER A 45 -4.00 5.62 -12.50
CA SER A 45 -5.07 6.49 -13.01
C SER A 45 -4.91 7.97 -12.62
N LEU A 46 -4.16 8.29 -11.56
CA LEU A 46 -4.04 9.66 -11.05
C LEU A 46 -2.68 10.27 -11.36
N ASP A 47 -2.66 11.60 -11.52
CA ASP A 47 -1.43 12.39 -11.53
C ASP A 47 -0.97 12.67 -10.08
N VAL A 48 -0.13 11.77 -9.56
CA VAL A 48 0.31 11.76 -8.15
C VAL A 48 1.56 12.61 -7.90
N ALA A 49 2.37 12.91 -8.93
CA ALA A 49 3.56 13.74 -8.73
C ALA A 49 3.15 15.18 -8.39
N GLY A 50 3.75 15.78 -7.37
CA GLY A 50 3.46 17.15 -6.97
C GLY A 50 3.64 17.43 -5.49
N VAL A 51 3.29 18.66 -5.09
CA VAL A 51 3.46 19.16 -3.73
C VAL A 51 2.12 19.14 -3.01
N TYR A 52 2.09 18.50 -1.86
CA TYR A 52 0.92 18.33 -1.00
C TYR A 52 1.15 19.06 0.32
N LYS A 53 0.19 19.88 0.75
CA LYS A 53 0.29 20.69 1.97
C LYS A 53 -0.96 20.60 2.82
N GLY A 54 -0.77 20.74 4.14
CA GLY A 54 -1.88 20.80 5.09
C GLY A 54 -1.39 20.97 6.53
N VAL A 55 -2.35 21.18 7.43
CA VAL A 55 -2.10 21.22 8.88
C VAL A 55 -2.83 20.04 9.51
N LEU A 56 -2.05 19.08 9.99
CA LEU A 56 -2.57 17.88 10.62
C LEU A 56 -2.80 18.12 12.12
N PRO A 57 -3.90 17.63 12.71
CA PRO A 57 -4.15 17.81 14.12
C PRO A 57 -3.13 17.02 14.95
N THR A 58 -2.69 17.62 16.05
CA THR A 58 -1.78 17.02 17.02
C THR A 58 -2.43 17.05 18.40
N ALA A 59 -1.82 16.38 19.38
CA ALA A 59 -2.24 16.52 20.78
C ALA A 59 -1.98 17.94 21.33
N SER A 60 -1.21 18.78 20.63
CA SER A 60 -0.95 20.18 20.95
C SER A 60 -1.96 21.11 20.25
N ALA A 61 -2.23 22.26 20.84
CA ALA A 61 -3.28 23.18 20.36
C ALA A 61 -3.04 23.78 18.96
N GLY A 62 -1.83 23.69 18.41
CA GLY A 62 -1.47 24.33 17.14
C GLY A 62 -1.57 23.44 15.89
N GLY A 63 -1.46 22.11 16.02
CA GLY A 63 -1.31 21.21 14.88
C GLY A 63 0.13 21.14 14.33
N MET A 64 0.29 20.43 13.22
CA MET A 64 1.55 20.21 12.52
C MET A 64 1.37 20.58 11.04
N GLU A 65 2.07 21.63 10.60
CA GLU A 65 2.13 21.95 9.17
C GLU A 65 3.05 20.94 8.48
N VAL A 66 2.56 20.33 7.41
CA VAL A 66 3.26 19.30 6.65
C VAL A 66 3.27 19.66 5.17
N ILE A 67 4.43 19.49 4.55
CA ILE A 67 4.65 19.61 3.11
C ILE A 67 5.29 18.31 2.63
N ILE A 68 4.68 17.66 1.63
CA ILE A 68 5.23 16.47 0.98
C ILE A 68 5.33 16.77 -0.51
N ASN A 69 6.52 16.67 -1.07
CA ASN A 69 6.72 16.68 -2.51
C ASN A 69 6.95 15.25 -3.00
N LEU A 70 6.11 14.77 -3.90
CA LEU A 70 6.23 13.48 -4.56
C LEU A 70 6.73 13.66 -5.99
N THR A 71 7.66 12.79 -6.37
CA THR A 71 8.12 12.59 -7.75
C THR A 71 7.77 11.16 -8.16
N ASP A 72 8.32 10.66 -9.28
CA ASP A 72 8.04 9.32 -9.80
C ASP A 72 8.19 8.20 -8.75
N SER A 73 9.24 8.26 -7.93
CA SER A 73 9.51 7.22 -6.90
C SER A 73 10.16 7.75 -5.62
N THR A 74 10.36 9.07 -5.52
CA THR A 74 11.03 9.68 -4.37
C THR A 74 10.15 10.76 -3.74
N TYR A 75 10.39 11.03 -2.46
CA TYR A 75 9.72 12.08 -1.72
C TYR A 75 10.74 13.00 -1.03
N SER A 76 10.33 14.24 -0.80
CA SER A 76 10.85 15.07 0.29
C SER A 76 9.70 15.52 1.17
N LYS A 77 9.89 15.46 2.48
CA LYS A 77 8.90 15.87 3.48
C LYS A 77 9.50 16.93 4.38
N GLU A 78 8.74 17.98 4.64
CA GLU A 78 9.04 18.99 5.64
C GLU A 78 7.85 19.10 6.60
N PHE A 79 8.13 19.29 7.89
CA PHE A 79 7.08 19.59 8.85
C PHE A 79 7.56 20.47 9.99
N LYS A 80 6.63 21.18 10.62
CA LYS A 80 6.88 21.94 11.85
C LYS A 80 5.64 21.92 12.75
N TYR A 81 5.86 21.87 14.05
CA TYR A 81 4.78 22.01 15.04
C TYR A 81 4.39 23.47 15.19
N LEU A 82 3.09 23.73 15.18
CA LEU A 82 2.54 25.07 15.36
C LEU A 82 2.23 25.31 16.86
N GLY A 83 2.15 26.58 17.25
CA GLY A 83 1.87 26.98 18.64
C GLY A 83 3.09 27.05 19.56
N GLU A 84 4.28 26.73 19.05
CA GLU A 84 5.55 26.96 19.74
C GLU A 84 6.05 28.39 19.50
N LYS A 85 6.75 28.99 20.48
CA LYS A 85 7.32 30.35 20.33
C LYS A 85 8.39 30.43 19.23
N ASN A 86 9.12 29.34 19.00
CA ASN A 86 10.18 29.23 18.00
C ASN A 86 10.11 27.84 17.34
N PRO A 87 9.17 27.62 16.42
CA PRO A 87 8.93 26.29 15.86
C PRO A 87 10.13 25.82 15.04
N LYS A 88 10.65 24.64 15.37
CA LYS A 88 11.72 24.00 14.60
C LYS A 88 11.12 23.28 13.39
N ALA A 89 11.71 23.50 12.21
CA ALA A 89 11.40 22.72 11.03
C ALA A 89 12.24 21.43 11.00
N TYR A 90 11.60 20.35 10.55
CA TYR A 90 12.19 19.04 10.33
C TYR A 90 12.04 18.69 8.86
N ALA A 91 13.04 18.02 8.29
CA ALA A 91 13.04 17.64 6.90
C ALA A 91 13.61 16.24 6.72
N SER A 92 13.04 15.50 5.78
CA SER A 92 13.49 14.17 5.37
C SER A 92 13.27 13.96 3.87
N LYS A 93 13.95 12.94 3.34
CA LYS A 93 13.83 12.54 1.94
C LYS A 93 14.10 11.05 1.80
N GLY A 94 13.49 10.43 0.81
CA GLY A 94 13.68 9.02 0.56
C GLY A 94 12.90 8.54 -0.65
N VAL A 95 12.72 7.23 -0.71
CA VAL A 95 11.84 6.58 -1.68
C VAL A 95 10.49 6.30 -1.04
N PHE A 96 9.43 6.21 -1.84
CA PHE A 96 8.16 5.67 -1.37
C PHE A 96 7.79 4.43 -2.18
N SER A 97 7.02 3.55 -1.56
CA SER A 97 6.49 2.34 -2.21
C SER A 97 4.97 2.39 -2.22
N TRP A 98 4.37 1.71 -3.20
CA TRP A 98 2.93 1.54 -3.29
C TRP A 98 2.50 0.25 -2.59
N SER A 99 1.32 0.28 -1.98
CA SER A 99 0.58 -0.93 -1.61
C SER A 99 0.27 -1.78 -2.84
N ALA A 100 -0.01 -3.07 -2.64
CA ALA A 100 -0.30 -4.00 -3.72
C ALA A 100 -1.55 -3.61 -4.53
N ASP A 101 -2.54 -2.98 -3.89
CA ASP A 101 -3.75 -2.46 -4.55
C ASP A 101 -3.56 -1.10 -5.24
N GLY A 102 -2.36 -0.52 -5.16
CA GLY A 102 -2.03 0.76 -5.79
C GLY A 102 -2.79 1.97 -5.23
N SER A 103 -3.31 1.89 -4.00
CA SER A 103 -4.10 2.97 -3.37
C SER A 103 -3.36 3.76 -2.29
N THR A 104 -2.29 3.20 -1.72
CA THR A 104 -1.57 3.78 -0.58
C THR A 104 -0.09 3.88 -0.91
N ILE A 105 0.54 4.98 -0.49
CA ILE A 105 2.00 5.14 -0.51
C ILE A 105 2.57 5.06 0.91
N THR A 106 3.75 4.46 1.04
CA THR A 106 4.50 4.39 2.29
C THR A 106 5.83 5.12 2.12
N LEU A 107 6.06 6.17 2.92
CA LEU A 107 7.33 6.91 2.90
C LEU A 107 8.40 6.09 3.63
N SER A 108 9.38 5.57 2.89
CA SER A 108 10.44 4.75 3.47
C SER A 108 11.42 5.60 4.29
N GLY A 109 11.86 5.07 5.43
CA GLY A 109 12.78 5.77 6.34
C GLY A 109 12.12 6.78 7.29
N GLU A 110 10.78 6.87 7.28
CA GLU A 110 10.00 7.63 8.25
C GLU A 110 9.42 6.70 9.33
N ASP A 111 9.31 7.21 10.55
CA ASP A 111 8.54 6.56 11.61
C ASP A 111 7.04 6.64 11.33
N ALA A 112 6.29 5.64 11.81
CA ALA A 112 4.84 5.65 11.68
C ALA A 112 4.22 6.80 12.54
N PRO A 113 3.14 7.44 12.06
CA PRO A 113 2.42 7.19 10.81
C PRO A 113 3.12 7.79 9.57
N ASN A 114 3.46 6.92 8.62
CA ASN A 114 4.17 7.25 7.37
C ASN A 114 3.44 6.76 6.11
N GLN A 115 2.21 6.30 6.25
CA GLN A 115 1.38 5.82 5.15
C GLN A 115 0.32 6.85 4.77
N TYR A 116 0.07 7.01 3.47
CA TYR A 116 -0.91 7.94 2.94
C TYR A 116 -1.77 7.27 1.88
N PHE A 117 -3.09 7.30 2.06
CA PHE A 117 -4.04 6.92 1.02
C PHE A 117 -4.10 8.02 -0.03
N VAL A 118 -3.95 7.64 -1.29
CA VAL A 118 -3.91 8.57 -2.42
C VAL A 118 -5.32 8.82 -2.92
N GLU A 119 -5.71 10.08 -2.89
CA GLU A 119 -6.97 10.59 -3.44
C GLU A 119 -6.67 11.47 -4.66
N GLU A 120 -7.67 11.76 -5.48
CA GLU A 120 -7.50 12.72 -6.57
C GLU A 120 -7.14 14.11 -6.01
N GLY A 121 -5.92 14.57 -6.33
CA GLY A 121 -5.41 15.85 -5.84
C GLY A 121 -5.15 15.91 -4.33
N ALA A 122 -5.05 14.79 -3.62
CA ALA A 122 -4.78 14.81 -2.17
C ALA A 122 -4.10 13.54 -1.63
N LEU A 123 -3.46 13.68 -0.47
CA LEU A 123 -2.94 12.57 0.33
C LEU A 123 -3.65 12.58 1.69
N ARG A 124 -4.27 11.47 2.07
CA ARG A 124 -4.84 11.30 3.42
C ARG A 124 -3.89 10.49 4.28
N GLN A 125 -3.39 11.07 5.37
CA GLN A 125 -2.57 10.35 6.32
C GLN A 125 -3.40 9.22 6.98
N LEU A 126 -2.84 8.02 6.99
CA LEU A 126 -3.40 6.87 7.69
C LEU A 126 -2.93 6.82 9.14
N ASP A 127 -3.61 6.06 9.97
CA ASP A 127 -3.16 5.83 11.34
C ASP A 127 -1.87 4.98 11.40
N ILE A 128 -1.38 4.74 12.61
CA ILE A 128 -0.15 3.97 12.85
C ILE A 128 -0.25 2.51 12.34
N GLU A 129 -1.45 1.97 12.21
CA GLU A 129 -1.71 0.62 11.70
C GLU A 129 -1.94 0.60 10.18
N GLY A 130 -1.95 1.76 9.52
CA GLY A 130 -2.25 1.89 8.10
C GLY A 130 -3.74 1.85 7.77
N LYS A 131 -4.61 2.18 8.73
CA LYS A 131 -6.06 2.28 8.50
C LYS A 131 -6.48 3.74 8.33
N LYS A 132 -7.62 3.94 7.66
CA LYS A 132 -8.22 5.27 7.53
C LYS A 132 -8.67 5.75 8.91
N ILE A 133 -8.34 6.99 9.22
CA ILE A 133 -8.82 7.65 10.43
C ILE A 133 -10.30 7.98 10.24
N GLU A 134 -11.13 7.54 11.18
CA GLU A 134 -12.58 7.72 11.15
C GLU A 134 -13.05 8.80 12.15
N GLY A 135 -14.34 9.15 12.07
CA GLY A 135 -14.98 10.11 12.98
C GLY A 135 -14.81 11.57 12.54
N SER A 136 -15.06 12.49 13.48
CA SER A 136 -15.14 13.93 13.19
C SER A 136 -13.81 14.59 12.78
N LEU A 137 -12.69 13.90 13.00
CA LEU A 137 -11.36 14.40 12.64
C LEU A 137 -10.86 13.86 11.30
N ALA A 138 -11.56 12.90 10.68
CA ALA A 138 -11.10 12.19 9.47
C ALA A 138 -10.62 13.14 8.37
N ASP A 139 -11.37 14.20 8.10
CA ASP A 139 -11.08 15.17 7.03
C ASP A 139 -9.96 16.15 7.37
N GLN A 140 -9.53 16.21 8.63
CA GLN A 140 -8.39 17.03 9.05
C GLN A 140 -7.04 16.35 8.76
N TYR A 141 -7.05 15.06 8.40
CA TYR A 141 -5.83 14.31 8.07
C TYR A 141 -5.49 14.33 6.57
N VAL A 142 -5.92 15.37 5.84
CA VAL A 142 -5.77 15.48 4.40
C VAL A 142 -4.77 16.59 4.03
N LEU A 143 -3.79 16.24 3.21
CA LEU A 143 -2.88 17.17 2.54
C LEU A 143 -3.37 17.36 1.11
N LYS A 144 -3.62 18.60 0.69
CA LYS A 144 -4.11 18.93 -0.66
C LYS A 144 -2.95 19.25 -1.59
N LYS A 145 -3.04 18.80 -2.84
CA LYS A 145 -2.10 19.16 -3.90
C LYS A 145 -2.24 20.65 -4.20
N GLU A 146 -1.12 21.35 -4.37
CA GLU A 146 -1.08 22.75 -4.84
C GLU A 146 -1.39 22.88 -6.33
#